data_AF-U9SRG9-F1
#
_entry.id   AF-U9SRG9-F1
#
_cell.length_a   1.000
_cell.length_b   1.000
_cell.length_c   1.000
_cell.angle_alpha   90.00
_cell.angle_beta   90.00
_cell.angle_gamma   90.00
#
_symmetry.space_group_name_H-M   'P 1'
#
loop_
_entity.id
_entity.type
_entity.pdbx_description
1 polymer ?
#
loop_
_entity_poly.entity_id
_entity_poly.type
_entity_poly.pdbx_seq_one_letter_code
_entity_poly.pdbx_strand_id
1 'polypeptide(L)'
;NEDKTKKKQKLESIVRALDEGNIPRDSYRRLCNLPREGEISKERININEIMVQLIPITIVDINTKSQVDESEGVDIDDESITQEVINAVGKGGYRNINNILYYLVPNLVQKGILNPDQPIINLRISGDGRNVGRKVKHVIITVAILDDKNTSHKPDHHYTTILYPGCEDYNSLSNAMTQFCHDLRNLKEGLVIDNVKWNFQFYFSSDWKFLAICLGFNSAHSKNFCPWCTIDKSQQGDLSKEWKINKEIDKLVEQNNYYKGHIRKPLFDMIPLNHWVPDELHIMLRITDRLWSLVIAELTEYGLFNDTARKIIVEEMKRIKVKFQFWQIQESKTWSYTSLMGNDKIK
;
A
#
# COMPACT_ATOMS: atom_id res chain seq x y z
N ASN A 1 14.77 33.70 26.37
CA ASN A 1 14.43 32.30 26.05
C ASN A 1 13.20 32.18 25.15
N GLU A 2 12.08 32.87 25.40
CA GLU A 2 10.89 32.81 24.51
C GLU A 2 11.17 33.15 23.05
N ASP A 3 12.03 34.13 22.77
CA ASP A 3 12.31 34.58 21.39
C ASP A 3 13.06 33.52 20.55
N LYS A 4 13.94 32.73 21.19
CA LYS A 4 14.60 31.59 20.54
C LYS A 4 13.62 30.45 20.26
N THR A 5 12.72 30.16 21.20
CA THR A 5 11.68 29.12 21.03
C THR A 5 10.72 29.49 19.90
N LYS A 6 10.27 30.75 19.84
CA LYS A 6 9.41 31.25 18.75
C LYS A 6 10.13 31.18 17.39
N LYS A 7 11.41 31.53 17.32
CA LYS A 7 12.21 31.41 16.09
C LYS A 7 12.34 29.96 15.64
N LYS A 8 12.55 29.01 16.57
CA LYS A 8 12.62 27.58 16.28
C LYS A 8 11.28 27.04 15.76
N GLN A 9 10.18 27.32 16.45
CA GLN A 9 8.83 26.91 16.03
C GLN A 9 8.48 27.44 14.63
N LYS A 10 8.90 28.68 14.31
CA LYS A 10 8.75 29.25 12.98
C LYS A 10 9.55 28.47 11.92
N LEU A 11 10.80 28.10 12.21
CA LEU A 11 11.63 27.28 11.32
C LEU A 11 11.02 25.89 11.07
N GLU A 12 10.61 25.20 12.14
CA GLU A 12 9.95 23.88 12.07
C GLU A 12 8.67 23.95 11.22
N SER A 13 7.86 24.98 11.40
CA SER A 13 6.63 25.20 10.61
C SER A 13 6.91 25.40 9.11
N ILE A 14 8.03 26.03 8.77
CA ILE A 14 8.43 26.27 7.38
C ILE A 14 9.00 25.00 6.75
N VAL A 15 9.80 24.22 7.49
CA VAL A 15 10.24 22.89 7.05
C VAL A 15 9.02 22.03 6.72
N ARG A 16 8.04 21.99 7.63
CA ARG A 16 6.79 21.27 7.42
C ARG A 16 6.02 21.73 6.18
N ALA A 17 5.85 23.04 6.00
CA ALA A 17 5.16 23.59 4.83
C ALA A 17 5.89 23.28 3.50
N LEU A 18 7.22 23.12 3.53
CA LEU A 18 8.01 22.71 2.36
C LEU A 18 7.93 21.22 2.06
N ASP A 19 7.74 20.38 3.09
CA ASP A 19 7.56 18.95 2.91
C ASP A 19 6.12 18.61 2.46
N GLU A 20 5.12 19.34 2.98
CA GLU A 20 3.71 19.15 2.63
C GLU A 20 3.32 19.87 1.32
N GLY A 21 3.90 21.04 1.06
CA GLY A 21 3.70 21.79 -0.17
C GLY A 21 4.84 21.50 -1.14
N ASN A 22 4.52 20.91 -2.32
CA ASN A 22 5.44 20.78 -3.46
C ASN A 22 5.87 22.15 -4.02
N ILE A 23 6.43 23.03 -3.19
CA ILE A 23 6.83 24.39 -3.55
C ILE A 23 8.17 24.29 -4.26
N PRO A 24 8.24 24.60 -5.56
CA PRO A 24 9.51 24.60 -6.28
C PRO A 24 10.49 25.60 -5.66
N ARG A 25 11.78 25.28 -5.71
CA ARG A 25 12.88 26.09 -5.16
C ARG A 25 12.84 27.56 -5.62
N ASP A 26 12.37 27.82 -6.83
CA ASP A 26 12.24 29.18 -7.36
C ASP A 26 11.01 29.93 -6.84
N SER A 27 9.92 29.22 -6.54
CA SER A 27 8.75 29.79 -5.84
C SER A 27 9.11 30.11 -4.38
N TYR A 28 9.93 29.27 -3.75
CA TYR A 28 10.50 29.48 -2.42
C TYR A 28 11.34 30.78 -2.35
N ARG A 29 12.15 31.06 -3.37
CA ARG A 29 12.94 32.30 -3.46
C ARG A 29 12.12 33.57 -3.73
N ARG A 30 10.89 33.45 -4.25
CA ARG A 30 10.03 34.61 -4.54
C ARG A 30 9.13 35.01 -3.36
N LEU A 31 8.84 34.11 -2.42
CA LEU A 31 7.95 34.32 -1.27
C LEU A 31 8.61 35.03 -0.06
N CYS A 32 9.65 35.84 -0.29
CA CYS A 32 10.59 36.33 0.73
C CYS A 32 9.97 37.02 1.96
N ASN A 33 9.91 36.26 3.07
CA ASN A 33 10.31 36.65 4.44
C ASN A 33 10.59 35.38 5.29
N LEU A 34 11.20 34.38 4.65
CA LEU A 34 11.49 33.06 5.22
C LEU A 34 13.00 32.94 5.58
N PRO A 35 13.38 32.09 6.55
CA PRO A 35 14.76 31.88 7.00
C PRO A 35 15.74 31.49 5.88
N ARG A 36 17.04 31.65 6.11
CA ARG A 36 18.06 31.27 5.10
C ARG A 36 17.98 29.76 4.82
N GLU A 37 18.21 29.34 3.58
CA GLU A 37 18.20 27.92 3.15
C GLU A 37 19.09 27.04 4.06
N GLY A 38 20.23 27.57 4.52
CA GLY A 38 21.11 26.89 5.47
C GLY A 38 20.53 26.73 6.89
N GLU A 39 19.65 27.63 7.36
CA GLU A 39 18.93 27.44 8.64
C GLU A 39 17.89 26.33 8.52
N ILE A 40 17.20 26.22 7.38
CA ILE A 40 16.24 25.13 7.10
C ILE A 40 16.95 23.77 7.01
N SER A 41 18.06 23.71 6.27
CA SER A 41 18.84 22.47 6.15
C SER A 41 19.39 22.00 7.51
N LYS A 42 19.85 22.92 8.37
CA LYS A 42 20.26 22.60 9.74
C LYS A 42 19.10 22.08 10.58
N GLU A 43 17.92 22.70 10.49
CA GLU A 43 16.76 22.22 11.26
C GLU A 43 16.30 20.85 10.76
N ARG A 44 16.34 20.57 9.45
CA ARG A 44 16.07 19.23 8.90
C ARG A 44 17.03 18.18 9.46
N ILE A 45 18.32 18.48 9.55
CA ILE A 45 19.32 17.57 10.15
C ILE A 45 18.99 17.33 11.63
N ASN A 46 18.68 18.38 12.38
CA ASN A 46 18.30 18.28 13.79
C ASN A 46 17.05 17.41 13.99
N ILE A 47 16.00 17.62 13.18
CA ILE A 47 14.79 16.80 13.20
C ILE A 47 15.14 15.33 12.89
N ASN A 48 15.98 15.08 11.88
CA ASN A 48 16.40 13.71 11.55
C ASN A 48 17.16 13.05 12.71
N GLU A 49 18.07 13.77 13.38
CA GLU A 49 18.80 13.27 14.54
C GLU A 49 17.84 12.89 15.69
N ILE A 50 16.84 13.73 15.96
CA ILE A 50 15.78 13.44 16.95
C ILE A 50 14.97 12.21 16.54
N MET A 51 14.55 12.14 15.27
CA MET A 51 13.73 11.02 14.78
C MET A 51 14.48 9.69 14.79
N VAL A 52 15.79 9.69 14.52
CA VAL A 52 16.63 8.48 14.64
C VAL A 52 16.69 7.97 16.08
N GLN A 53 16.63 8.86 17.07
CA GLN A 53 16.59 8.46 18.49
C GLN A 53 15.20 7.95 18.91
N LEU A 54 14.12 8.58 18.44
CA LEU A 54 12.75 8.24 18.82
C LEU A 54 12.23 6.98 18.10
N ILE A 55 12.48 6.88 16.79
CA ILE A 55 11.99 5.79 15.93
C ILE A 55 13.15 5.34 15.03
N PRO A 56 14.13 4.61 15.59
CA PRO A 56 15.30 4.15 14.85
C PRO A 56 14.89 3.24 13.68
N ILE A 57 15.62 3.37 12.57
CA ILE A 57 15.54 2.44 11.45
C ILE A 57 16.60 1.36 11.68
N THR A 58 16.14 0.13 11.85
CA THR A 58 17.00 -1.07 11.89
C THR A 58 17.07 -1.69 10.50
N ILE A 59 18.21 -2.30 10.17
CA ILE A 59 18.37 -3.04 8.92
C ILE A 59 17.95 -4.49 9.15
N VAL A 60 17.13 -5.03 8.25
CA VAL A 60 16.73 -6.44 8.23
C VAL A 60 17.27 -7.12 6.97
N ASP A 61 17.71 -8.37 7.10
CA ASP A 61 18.13 -9.18 5.97
C ASP A 61 16.93 -9.91 5.35
N ILE A 62 16.76 -9.75 4.04
CA ILE A 62 15.59 -10.25 3.30
C ILE A 62 15.92 -11.52 2.53
N ASN A 63 17.21 -11.81 2.38
CA ASN A 63 17.72 -13.00 1.69
C ASN A 63 17.08 -13.19 0.31
N THR A 64 16.95 -12.10 -0.44
CA THR A 64 16.47 -12.14 -1.83
C THR A 64 17.58 -12.70 -2.69
N LYS A 65 17.36 -13.86 -3.34
CA LYS A 65 18.19 -14.22 -4.51
C LYS A 65 18.01 -13.09 -5.51
N SER A 66 19.11 -12.48 -5.93
CA SER A 66 19.20 -11.35 -6.86
C SER A 66 18.25 -11.51 -8.05
N GLN A 67 17.16 -10.75 -8.07
CA GLN A 67 16.23 -10.69 -9.20
C GLN A 67 16.00 -9.22 -9.56
N VAL A 68 16.80 -8.76 -10.52
CA VAL A 68 16.62 -7.50 -11.24
C VAL A 68 15.65 -7.80 -12.39
N ASP A 69 14.53 -7.11 -12.44
CA ASP A 69 13.52 -7.27 -13.49
C ASP A 69 13.63 -6.07 -14.43
N GLU A 70 14.18 -6.28 -15.64
CA GLU A 70 14.50 -5.21 -16.61
C GLU A 70 13.35 -4.89 -17.57
N SER A 71 12.14 -5.41 -17.34
CA SER A 71 11.08 -5.51 -18.37
C SER A 71 9.98 -4.44 -18.35
N GLU A 72 9.94 -3.52 -17.38
CA GLU A 72 8.84 -2.54 -17.21
C GLU A 72 9.31 -1.07 -17.18
N GLY A 73 8.41 -0.15 -17.56
CA GLY A 73 8.66 1.29 -17.69
C GLY A 73 8.95 2.03 -16.37
N VAL A 74 9.58 3.20 -16.49
CA VAL A 74 10.42 3.83 -15.44
C VAL A 74 9.79 5.09 -14.83
N ASP A 75 9.88 5.23 -13.49
CA ASP A 75 9.49 6.45 -12.75
C ASP A 75 10.69 7.34 -12.32
N ILE A 76 11.94 6.84 -12.33
CA ILE A 76 13.18 7.59 -11.94
C ILE A 76 14.34 7.31 -12.90
N ASP A 77 14.99 8.36 -13.43
CA ASP A 77 16.08 8.31 -14.42
C ASP A 77 17.45 8.78 -13.88
N ASP A 78 17.83 8.37 -12.66
CA ASP A 78 19.13 8.67 -12.06
C ASP A 78 19.95 7.39 -11.85
N GLU A 79 21.10 7.31 -12.52
CA GLU A 79 21.97 6.13 -12.54
C GLU A 79 22.72 5.92 -11.21
N SER A 80 23.01 6.99 -10.46
CA SER A 80 23.67 6.90 -9.15
C SER A 80 22.75 6.28 -8.09
N ILE A 81 21.50 6.75 -8.04
CA ILE A 81 20.46 6.20 -7.18
C ILE A 81 20.19 4.75 -7.55
N THR A 82 20.15 4.44 -8.85
CA THR A 82 19.94 3.07 -9.34
C THR A 82 21.03 2.11 -8.83
N GLN A 83 22.29 2.53 -8.81
CA GLN A 83 23.40 1.68 -8.35
C GLN A 83 23.39 1.47 -6.83
N GLU A 84 23.03 2.50 -6.04
CA GLU A 84 22.87 2.35 -4.59
C GLU A 84 21.74 1.39 -4.23
N VAL A 85 20.61 1.47 -4.94
CA VAL A 85 19.48 0.56 -4.77
C VAL A 85 19.87 -0.88 -5.06
N ILE A 86 20.67 -1.13 -6.11
CA ILE A 86 21.20 -2.47 -6.43
C ILE A 86 22.09 -2.99 -5.30
N ASN A 87 22.95 -2.13 -4.73
CA ASN A 87 23.84 -2.52 -3.64
C ASN A 87 23.08 -2.78 -2.33
N ALA A 88 21.88 -2.22 -2.19
CA ALA A 88 20.99 -2.43 -1.05
C ALA A 88 20.09 -3.68 -1.19
N VAL A 89 20.08 -4.35 -2.35
CA VAL A 89 19.29 -5.58 -2.57
C VAL A 89 19.62 -6.62 -1.51
N GLY A 90 18.57 -7.23 -0.95
CA GLY A 90 18.68 -8.20 0.14
C GLY A 90 18.68 -7.58 1.53
N LYS A 91 18.66 -6.26 1.67
CA LYS A 91 18.46 -5.53 2.92
C LYS A 91 17.16 -4.74 2.88
N GLY A 92 16.52 -4.56 4.02
CA GLY A 92 15.38 -3.67 4.19
C GLY A 92 15.55 -2.76 5.39
N GLY A 93 14.86 -1.62 5.36
CA GLY A 93 14.64 -0.80 6.53
C GLY A 93 13.43 -1.29 7.31
N TYR A 94 13.56 -1.40 8.62
CA TYR A 94 12.49 -1.71 9.57
C TYR A 94 12.41 -0.63 10.65
N ARG A 95 11.20 -0.14 10.92
CA ARG A 95 10.89 0.70 12.08
C ARG A 95 9.99 -0.08 13.02
N ASN A 96 10.38 -0.16 14.29
CA ASN A 96 9.58 -0.85 15.29
C ASN A 96 8.24 -0.15 15.52
N ILE A 97 7.14 -0.91 15.44
CA ILE A 97 5.78 -0.40 15.58
C ILE A 97 5.51 0.18 16.98
N ASN A 98 6.11 -0.37 18.05
CA ASN A 98 5.94 0.17 19.39
C ASN A 98 6.53 1.57 19.49
N ASN A 99 7.71 1.81 18.90
CA ASN A 99 8.33 3.14 18.86
C ASN A 99 7.45 4.15 18.11
N ILE A 100 6.84 3.74 17.00
CA ILE A 100 5.86 4.55 16.26
C ILE A 100 4.66 4.89 17.16
N LEU A 101 4.11 3.91 17.88
CA LEU A 101 2.96 4.10 18.77
C LEU A 101 3.31 4.99 19.98
N TYR A 102 4.46 4.76 20.62
CA TYR A 102 4.95 5.62 21.73
C TYR A 102 5.06 7.08 21.31
N TYR A 103 5.47 7.33 20.06
CA TYR A 103 5.58 8.68 19.53
C TYR A 103 4.21 9.31 19.20
N LEU A 104 3.29 8.54 18.60
CA LEU A 104 2.03 9.08 18.06
C LEU A 104 0.90 9.18 19.09
N VAL A 105 0.73 8.16 19.94
CA VAL A 105 -0.43 8.02 20.84
C VAL A 105 -0.61 9.24 21.76
N PRO A 106 0.44 9.77 22.43
CA PRO A 106 0.28 10.96 23.29
C PRO A 106 -0.28 12.16 22.54
N ASN A 107 0.15 12.38 21.29
CA ASN A 107 -0.35 13.47 20.47
C ASN A 107 -1.81 13.28 20.03
N LEU A 108 -2.20 12.04 19.73
CA LEU A 108 -3.58 11.70 19.35
C LEU A 108 -4.54 11.83 20.54
N VAL A 109 -4.09 11.50 21.75
CA VAL A 109 -4.85 11.76 22.99
C VAL A 109 -5.01 13.26 23.21
N GLN A 110 -3.94 14.06 23.05
CA GLN A 110 -4.01 15.51 23.18
C GLN A 110 -5.00 16.15 22.19
N LYS A 111 -5.11 15.59 20.98
CA LYS A 111 -6.07 16.02 19.95
C LYS A 111 -7.50 15.55 20.19
N GLY A 112 -7.75 14.72 21.23
CA GLY A 112 -9.05 14.13 21.51
C GLY A 112 -9.48 13.06 20.49
N ILE A 113 -8.54 12.52 19.70
CA ILE A 113 -8.81 11.45 18.73
C ILE A 113 -8.88 10.11 19.46
N LEU A 114 -7.93 9.86 20.37
CA LEU A 114 -7.90 8.68 21.21
C LEU A 114 -8.42 9.01 22.60
N ASN A 115 -9.25 8.11 23.15
CA ASN A 115 -9.83 8.25 24.47
C ASN A 115 -9.11 7.31 25.48
N PRO A 116 -8.37 7.84 26.48
CA PRO A 116 -7.74 7.03 27.52
C PRO A 116 -8.71 6.16 28.32
N ASP A 117 -9.96 6.57 28.48
CA ASP A 117 -11.00 5.81 29.19
C ASP A 117 -11.54 4.63 28.37
N GLN A 118 -11.26 4.63 27.05
CA GLN A 118 -11.58 3.56 26.11
C GLN A 118 -10.33 3.20 25.30
N PRO A 119 -9.33 2.54 25.93
CA PRO A 119 -7.99 2.44 25.38
C PRO A 119 -7.89 1.32 24.34
N ILE A 120 -8.61 1.48 23.22
CA ILE A 120 -8.60 0.58 22.07
C ILE A 120 -8.16 1.38 20.84
N ILE A 121 -7.14 0.90 20.14
CA ILE A 121 -6.65 1.50 18.90
C ILE A 121 -6.86 0.53 17.75
N ASN A 122 -7.42 1.03 16.66
CA ASN A 122 -7.65 0.28 15.43
C ASN A 122 -6.49 0.53 14.46
N LEU A 123 -5.71 -0.51 14.17
CA LEU A 123 -4.55 -0.44 13.28
C LEU A 123 -4.84 -1.15 11.96
N ARG A 124 -4.65 -0.44 10.84
CA ARG A 124 -4.65 -1.02 9.50
C ARG A 124 -3.22 -1.23 9.03
N ILE A 125 -2.90 -2.47 8.70
CA ILE A 125 -1.68 -2.84 8.00
C ILE A 125 -1.98 -2.92 6.51
N SER A 126 -1.07 -2.37 5.70
CA SER A 126 -1.18 -2.40 4.25
C SER A 126 0.20 -2.58 3.64
N GLY A 127 0.26 -3.08 2.42
CA GLY A 127 1.50 -3.14 1.67
C GLY A 127 1.24 -3.15 0.18
N ASP A 128 2.27 -2.78 -0.57
CA ASP A 128 2.26 -2.75 -2.03
C ASP A 128 3.68 -2.98 -2.55
N GLY A 129 3.78 -3.55 -3.75
CA GLY A 129 5.01 -3.73 -4.49
C GLY A 129 4.99 -2.86 -5.75
N ARG A 130 5.93 -1.92 -5.89
CA ARG A 130 6.01 -1.03 -7.04
C ARG A 130 7.41 -0.95 -7.62
N ASN A 131 7.52 -0.80 -8.94
CA ASN A 131 8.80 -0.49 -9.58
C ASN A 131 9.17 0.96 -9.31
N VAL A 132 10.32 1.19 -8.69
CA VAL A 132 10.86 2.52 -8.44
C VAL A 132 12.24 2.58 -9.12
N GLY A 133 12.23 2.82 -10.44
CA GLY A 133 13.45 2.91 -11.27
C GLY A 133 13.69 1.71 -12.20
N ARG A 134 14.77 1.79 -13.00
CA ARG A 134 15.07 0.89 -14.15
C ARG A 134 15.27 -0.60 -13.81
N LYS A 135 15.44 -0.99 -12.55
CA LYS A 135 16.06 -2.30 -12.21
C LYS A 135 15.47 -3.03 -11.00
N VAL A 136 14.92 -2.34 -10.01
CA VAL A 136 14.59 -2.98 -8.72
C VAL A 136 13.20 -2.58 -8.24
N LYS A 137 12.35 -3.60 -8.07
CA LYS A 137 11.04 -3.47 -7.43
C LYS A 137 11.25 -3.07 -5.97
N HIS A 138 10.38 -2.24 -5.42
CA HIS A 138 10.37 -1.91 -4.02
C HIS A 138 9.08 -2.39 -3.40
N VAL A 139 9.18 -2.92 -2.20
CA VAL A 139 8.03 -3.33 -1.40
C VAL A 139 7.97 -2.45 -0.17
N ILE A 140 6.79 -1.90 0.06
CA ILE A 140 6.49 -1.05 1.21
C ILE A 140 5.40 -1.70 2.05
N ILE A 141 5.56 -1.64 3.37
CA ILE A 141 4.52 -2.01 4.34
C ILE A 141 4.30 -0.84 5.27
N THR A 142 3.04 -0.47 5.43
CA THR A 142 2.59 0.70 6.19
C THR A 142 1.60 0.29 7.26
N VAL A 143 1.55 1.09 8.31
CA VAL A 143 0.52 1.02 9.36
C VAL A 143 -0.20 2.36 9.44
N ALA A 144 -1.52 2.33 9.55
CA ALA A 144 -2.35 3.51 9.78
C ALA A 144 -3.22 3.31 11.02
N ILE A 145 -3.44 4.39 11.78
CA ILE A 145 -4.40 4.43 12.89
C ILE A 145 -5.76 4.84 12.34
N LEU A 146 -6.75 3.95 12.44
CA LEU A 146 -8.08 4.14 11.86
C LEU A 146 -9.00 5.03 12.69
N ASP A 147 -8.66 5.27 13.96
CA ASP A 147 -9.47 6.06 14.89
C ASP A 147 -9.58 7.54 14.45
N ASP A 148 -8.58 8.05 13.72
CA ASP A 148 -8.67 9.36 13.06
C ASP A 148 -9.45 9.26 11.73
N LYS A 149 -10.77 9.08 11.84
CA LYS A 149 -11.68 8.85 10.70
C LYS A 149 -11.62 9.92 9.61
N ASN A 150 -11.26 11.16 9.96
CA ASN A 150 -11.27 12.29 9.04
C ASN A 150 -9.99 12.39 8.20
N THR A 151 -8.91 11.74 8.62
CA THR A 151 -7.59 11.88 7.99
C THR A 151 -6.94 10.54 7.64
N SER A 152 -7.55 9.42 8.02
CA SER A 152 -7.04 8.06 7.76
C SER A 152 -6.83 7.72 6.27
N HIS A 153 -7.40 8.50 5.36
CA HIS A 153 -7.19 8.40 3.91
C HIS A 153 -6.02 9.26 3.39
N LYS A 154 -5.44 10.12 4.22
CA LYS A 154 -4.34 11.02 3.83
C LYS A 154 -3.01 10.28 3.92
N PRO A 155 -2.10 10.46 2.94
CA PRO A 155 -0.79 9.79 2.93
C PRO A 155 0.02 9.96 4.22
N ASP A 156 -0.02 11.14 4.85
CA ASP A 156 0.76 11.45 6.05
C ASP A 156 0.32 10.69 7.31
N HIS A 157 -0.80 9.94 7.22
CA HIS A 157 -1.31 9.05 8.27
C HIS A 157 -1.01 7.57 8.00
N HIS A 158 -0.21 7.28 6.96
CA HIS A 158 0.31 5.95 6.67
C HIS A 158 1.80 5.89 7.03
N TYR A 159 2.10 5.23 8.15
CA TYR A 159 3.44 5.15 8.70
C TYR A 159 4.20 3.96 8.10
N THR A 160 5.19 4.25 7.26
CA THR A 160 6.08 3.22 6.71
C THR A 160 6.81 2.49 7.82
N THR A 161 6.60 1.18 7.89
CA THR A 161 7.19 0.30 8.90
C THR A 161 8.29 -0.55 8.28
N ILE A 162 8.08 -1.07 7.08
CA ILE A 162 9.10 -1.80 6.32
C ILE A 162 9.20 -1.19 4.92
N LEU A 163 10.42 -1.04 4.43
CA LEU A 163 10.72 -0.68 3.05
C LEU A 163 11.93 -1.48 2.58
N TYR A 164 11.83 -2.13 1.43
CA TYR A 164 12.97 -2.80 0.85
C TYR A 164 12.98 -2.88 -0.68
N PRO A 165 14.18 -2.83 -1.29
CA PRO A 165 14.39 -3.23 -2.68
C PRO A 165 14.33 -4.76 -2.80
N GLY A 166 13.37 -5.25 -3.58
CA GLY A 166 13.17 -6.68 -3.82
C GLY A 166 11.80 -6.98 -4.40
N CYS A 167 11.56 -8.26 -4.67
CA CYS A 167 10.31 -8.73 -5.22
C CYS A 167 9.21 -8.86 -4.16
N GLU A 168 7.99 -8.58 -4.59
CA GLU A 168 6.75 -8.88 -3.89
C GLU A 168 6.44 -10.37 -4.04
N ASP A 169 7.19 -11.20 -3.32
CA ASP A 169 6.95 -12.64 -3.21
C ASP A 169 6.92 -13.06 -1.73
N TYR A 170 6.27 -14.19 -1.47
CA TYR A 170 6.05 -14.67 -0.12
C TYR A 170 7.34 -14.86 0.70
N ASN A 171 8.42 -15.38 0.12
CA ASN A 171 9.62 -15.70 0.89
C ASN A 171 10.32 -14.41 1.33
N SER A 172 10.46 -13.45 0.41
CA SER A 172 11.03 -12.13 0.69
C SER A 172 10.20 -11.40 1.75
N LEU A 173 8.88 -11.38 1.58
CA LEU A 173 7.94 -10.81 2.55
C LEU A 173 8.03 -11.49 3.93
N SER A 174 8.08 -12.82 3.97
CA SER A 174 8.21 -13.58 5.22
C SER A 174 9.48 -13.23 5.98
N ASN A 175 10.61 -13.10 5.28
CA ASN A 175 11.87 -12.72 5.89
C ASN A 175 11.83 -11.27 6.39
N ALA A 176 11.43 -10.33 5.51
CA ALA A 176 11.36 -8.91 5.83
C ALA A 176 10.41 -8.61 7.01
N MET A 177 9.30 -9.34 7.12
CA MET A 177 8.29 -9.14 8.16
C MET A 177 8.51 -9.97 9.42
N THR A 178 9.58 -10.76 9.53
CA THR A 178 9.78 -11.66 10.68
C THR A 178 9.71 -10.90 12.01
N GLN A 179 10.48 -9.81 12.14
CA GLN A 179 10.47 -8.99 13.36
C GLN A 179 9.15 -8.23 13.53
N PHE A 180 8.60 -7.70 12.44
CA PHE A 180 7.33 -6.97 12.49
C PHE A 180 6.16 -7.84 12.96
N CYS A 181 6.01 -9.06 12.44
CA CYS A 181 5.00 -10.00 12.88
C CYS A 181 5.22 -10.45 14.33
N HIS A 182 6.47 -10.53 14.80
CA HIS A 182 6.75 -10.77 16.22
C HIS A 182 6.23 -9.62 17.09
N ASP A 183 6.54 -8.38 16.70
CA ASP A 183 6.13 -7.19 17.43
C ASP A 183 4.60 -7.01 17.44
N LEU A 184 3.91 -7.30 16.33
CA LEU A 184 2.44 -7.32 16.24
C LEU A 184 1.80 -8.37 17.16
N ARG A 185 2.41 -9.56 17.30
CA ARG A 185 1.91 -10.58 18.23
C ARG A 185 2.06 -10.13 19.68
N ASN A 186 3.17 -9.50 20.04
CA ASN A 186 3.37 -8.95 21.37
C ASN A 186 2.35 -7.82 21.66
N LEU A 187 2.00 -7.01 20.65
CA LEU A 187 0.98 -5.95 20.78
C LEU A 187 -0.42 -6.49 21.09
N LYS A 188 -0.73 -7.77 20.83
CA LYS A 188 -2.02 -8.36 21.24
C LYS A 188 -2.21 -8.36 22.76
N GLU A 189 -1.12 -8.42 23.53
CA GLU A 189 -1.16 -8.36 24.99
C GLU A 189 -1.41 -6.93 25.52
N GLY A 190 -1.37 -5.94 24.62
CA GLY A 190 -1.49 -4.52 24.87
C GLY A 190 -0.14 -3.81 25.05
N LEU A 191 -0.16 -2.48 25.00
CA LEU A 191 1.01 -1.61 25.15
C LEU A 191 0.70 -0.52 26.18
N VAL A 192 1.58 -0.33 27.16
CA VAL A 192 1.42 0.71 28.18
C VAL A 192 2.06 2.00 27.68
N ILE A 193 1.26 3.05 27.49
CA ILE A 193 1.72 4.39 27.09
C ILE A 193 1.08 5.39 28.05
N ASP A 194 1.89 6.25 28.67
CA ASP A 194 1.45 7.25 29.65
C ASP A 194 0.55 6.67 30.76
N ASN A 195 0.94 5.51 31.31
CA ASN A 195 0.21 4.74 32.33
C ASN A 195 -1.15 4.17 31.89
N VAL A 196 -1.50 4.26 30.62
CA VAL A 196 -2.71 3.67 30.03
C VAL A 196 -2.33 2.40 29.28
N LYS A 197 -3.00 1.28 29.58
CA LYS A 197 -2.83 0.03 28.81
C LYS A 197 -3.73 0.08 27.58
N TRP A 198 -3.13 0.33 26.42
CA TRP A 198 -3.80 0.31 25.12
C TRP A 198 -3.91 -1.11 24.56
N ASN A 199 -5.10 -1.46 24.09
CA ASN A 199 -5.38 -2.70 23.37
C ASN A 199 -5.50 -2.40 21.87
N PHE A 200 -5.17 -3.38 21.03
CA PHE A 200 -5.08 -3.17 19.59
C PHE A 200 -5.98 -4.13 18.81
N GLN A 201 -6.73 -3.58 17.86
CA GLN A 201 -7.44 -4.34 16.84
C GLN A 201 -6.71 -4.18 15.51
N PHE A 202 -6.38 -5.30 14.87
CA PHE A 202 -5.66 -5.31 13.61
C PHE A 202 -6.59 -5.56 12.44
N TYR A 203 -6.38 -4.81 11.38
CA TYR A 203 -7.02 -4.94 10.08
C TYR A 203 -5.93 -5.02 9.01
N PHE A 204 -6.18 -5.78 7.96
CA PHE A 204 -5.28 -5.86 6.82
C PHE A 204 -6.00 -5.43 5.55
N SER A 205 -5.38 -4.55 4.76
CA SER A 205 -5.94 -4.10 3.49
C SER A 205 -4.85 -3.85 2.46
N SER A 206 -4.99 -4.43 1.28
CA SER A 206 -4.09 -4.20 0.15
C SER A 206 -4.81 -4.56 -1.15
N ASP A 207 -4.13 -4.33 -2.28
CA ASP A 207 -4.58 -4.88 -3.55
C ASP A 207 -4.64 -6.42 -3.48
N TRP A 208 -5.33 -7.02 -4.45
CA TRP A 208 -5.64 -8.44 -4.46
C TRP A 208 -4.39 -9.34 -4.52
N LYS A 209 -3.35 -8.92 -5.24
CA LYS A 209 -2.12 -9.71 -5.42
C LYS A 209 -1.36 -9.77 -4.10
N PHE A 210 -1.11 -8.61 -3.48
CA PHE A 210 -0.40 -8.53 -2.20
C PHE A 210 -1.18 -9.28 -1.10
N LEU A 211 -2.51 -9.11 -1.08
CA LEU A 211 -3.40 -9.79 -0.13
C LEU A 211 -3.31 -11.32 -0.26
N ALA A 212 -3.37 -11.83 -1.50
CA ALA A 212 -3.27 -13.26 -1.77
C ALA A 212 -1.91 -13.84 -1.34
N ILE A 213 -0.82 -13.10 -1.55
CA ILE A 213 0.52 -13.50 -1.12
C ILE A 213 0.57 -13.59 0.42
N CYS A 214 0.11 -12.56 1.12
CA CYS A 214 0.09 -12.53 2.59
C CYS A 214 -0.79 -13.62 3.21
N LEU A 215 -1.84 -14.09 2.53
CA LEU A 215 -2.66 -15.22 2.95
C LEU A 215 -2.14 -16.60 2.51
N GLY A 216 -1.00 -16.64 1.83
CA GLY A 216 -0.33 -17.88 1.43
C GLY A 216 -1.00 -18.60 0.25
N PHE A 217 -1.69 -17.88 -0.63
CA PHE A 217 -2.21 -18.45 -1.88
C PHE A 217 -1.10 -18.76 -2.89
N ASN A 218 -1.35 -19.71 -3.79
CA ASN A 218 -0.41 -20.02 -4.87
C ASN A 218 -0.38 -18.94 -5.96
N SER A 219 -1.55 -18.43 -6.34
CA SER A 219 -1.67 -17.31 -7.27
C SER A 219 -3.02 -16.62 -7.12
N ALA A 220 -3.03 -15.32 -7.46
CA ALA A 220 -4.26 -14.51 -7.53
C ALA A 220 -5.31 -15.05 -8.51
N HIS A 221 -4.92 -15.94 -9.44
CA HIS A 221 -5.78 -16.49 -10.50
C HIS A 221 -6.14 -17.97 -10.28
N SER A 222 -5.85 -18.51 -9.09
CA SER A 222 -6.17 -19.88 -8.69
C SER A 222 -7.64 -20.23 -8.93
N LYS A 223 -7.93 -21.52 -9.19
CA LYS A 223 -9.32 -22.03 -9.20
C LYS A 223 -10.01 -21.78 -7.85
N ASN A 224 -9.28 -21.94 -6.75
CA ASN A 224 -9.75 -21.63 -5.41
C ASN A 224 -9.07 -20.32 -5.00
N PHE A 225 -9.69 -19.19 -5.35
CA PHE A 225 -9.09 -17.87 -5.20
C PHE A 225 -9.59 -17.12 -3.96
N CYS A 226 -10.78 -17.45 -3.45
CA CYS A 226 -11.43 -16.64 -2.43
C CYS A 226 -10.80 -16.82 -1.04
N PRO A 227 -10.34 -15.74 -0.37
CA PRO A 227 -9.89 -15.74 1.02
C PRO A 227 -10.94 -16.14 2.04
N TRP A 228 -12.21 -15.82 1.77
CA TRP A 228 -13.28 -15.86 2.77
C TRP A 228 -14.20 -17.08 2.64
N CYS A 229 -14.32 -17.65 1.44
CA CYS A 229 -15.21 -18.77 1.18
C CYS A 229 -14.54 -19.91 0.42
N THR A 230 -15.16 -21.08 0.45
CA THR A 230 -14.70 -22.31 -0.23
C THR A 230 -15.19 -22.43 -1.67
N ILE A 231 -15.79 -21.38 -2.23
CA ILE A 231 -16.33 -21.37 -3.60
C ILE A 231 -15.17 -21.33 -4.59
N ASP A 232 -15.25 -22.16 -5.61
CA ASP A 232 -14.26 -22.23 -6.68
C ASP A 232 -14.72 -21.49 -7.94
N LYS A 233 -13.77 -21.20 -8.83
CA LYS A 233 -13.97 -20.41 -10.05
C LYS A 233 -15.08 -20.95 -10.97
N SER A 234 -15.31 -22.27 -11.01
CA SER A 234 -16.37 -22.87 -11.83
C SER A 234 -17.77 -22.58 -11.32
N GLN A 235 -17.89 -22.09 -10.08
CA GLN A 235 -19.15 -21.74 -9.43
C GLN A 235 -19.39 -20.22 -9.47
N GLN A 236 -18.52 -19.44 -10.12
CA GLN A 236 -18.72 -18.00 -10.30
C GLN A 236 -19.99 -17.74 -11.11
N GLY A 237 -20.82 -16.80 -10.64
CA GLY A 237 -22.08 -16.44 -11.31
C GLY A 237 -23.23 -17.42 -11.03
N ASP A 238 -23.00 -18.48 -10.25
CA ASP A 238 -24.07 -19.36 -9.79
C ASP A 238 -24.86 -18.68 -8.65
N LEU A 239 -25.97 -18.05 -9.02
CA LEU A 239 -26.87 -17.35 -8.11
C LEU A 239 -27.67 -18.30 -7.22
N SER A 240 -27.64 -19.61 -7.47
CA SER A 240 -28.31 -20.59 -6.59
C SER A 240 -27.47 -20.96 -5.37
N LYS A 241 -26.20 -20.56 -5.32
CA LYS A 241 -25.32 -20.80 -4.17
C LYS A 241 -25.34 -19.63 -3.20
N GLU A 242 -25.30 -19.96 -1.92
CA GLU A 242 -25.15 -18.97 -0.86
C GLU A 242 -23.66 -18.69 -0.62
N TRP A 243 -23.23 -17.45 -0.84
CA TRP A 243 -21.85 -17.02 -0.71
C TRP A 243 -21.55 -16.66 0.75
N LYS A 244 -21.25 -17.67 1.58
CA LYS A 244 -20.92 -17.49 3.00
C LYS A 244 -19.43 -17.31 3.24
N ILE A 245 -19.08 -16.37 4.11
CA ILE A 245 -17.76 -16.30 4.73
C ILE A 245 -17.68 -17.46 5.73
N ASN A 246 -16.85 -18.45 5.45
CA ASN A 246 -16.76 -19.69 6.23
C ASN A 246 -15.32 -20.16 6.50
N LYS A 247 -14.32 -19.42 6.01
CA LYS A 247 -12.92 -19.69 6.28
C LYS A 247 -12.51 -19.02 7.59
N GLU A 248 -11.72 -19.74 8.38
CA GLU A 248 -11.14 -19.24 9.62
C GLU A 248 -9.61 -19.22 9.52
N ILE A 249 -8.98 -18.18 10.08
CA ILE A 249 -7.52 -18.04 10.05
C ILE A 249 -6.85 -19.15 10.86
N ASP A 250 -7.44 -19.55 11.99
CA ASP A 250 -6.85 -20.55 12.90
C ASP A 250 -6.68 -21.91 12.22
N LYS A 251 -7.64 -22.31 11.38
CA LYS A 251 -7.54 -23.54 10.57
C LYS A 251 -6.36 -23.50 9.59
N LEU A 252 -6.07 -22.34 9.02
CA LEU A 252 -4.92 -22.13 8.13
C LEU A 252 -3.59 -22.10 8.90
N VAL A 253 -3.61 -21.69 10.17
CA VAL A 253 -2.45 -21.70 11.05
C VAL A 253 -2.10 -23.12 11.50
N GLU A 254 -3.10 -23.91 11.85
CA GLU A 254 -2.96 -25.33 12.18
C GLU A 254 -2.45 -26.13 10.98
N GLN A 255 -3.04 -25.89 9.80
CA GLN A 255 -2.73 -26.59 8.56
C GLN A 255 -2.89 -25.65 7.36
N ASN A 256 -1.77 -25.26 6.75
CA ASN A 256 -1.74 -24.27 5.67
C ASN A 256 -2.54 -24.66 4.41
N ASN A 257 -2.79 -25.96 4.18
CA ASN A 257 -3.55 -26.49 3.05
C ASN A 257 -4.94 -27.00 3.45
N TYR A 258 -5.43 -26.67 4.66
CA TYR A 258 -6.77 -27.05 5.14
C TYR A 258 -7.85 -26.63 4.15
N TYR A 259 -7.77 -25.38 3.67
CA TYR A 259 -8.61 -24.90 2.58
C TYR A 259 -7.86 -24.94 1.25
N LYS A 260 -8.53 -25.42 0.19
CA LYS A 260 -7.99 -25.39 -1.16
C LYS A 260 -7.59 -23.98 -1.57
N GLY A 261 -6.45 -23.86 -2.26
CA GLY A 261 -5.90 -22.59 -2.74
C GLY A 261 -4.80 -22.02 -1.85
N HIS A 262 -4.84 -22.28 -0.55
CA HIS A 262 -3.78 -21.93 0.39
C HIS A 262 -2.70 -23.02 0.35
N ILE A 263 -1.46 -22.60 0.15
CA ILE A 263 -0.29 -23.50 0.04
C ILE A 263 0.80 -23.14 1.06
N ARG A 264 0.68 -21.97 1.71
CA ARG A 264 1.64 -21.44 2.68
C ARG A 264 0.88 -20.87 3.87
N LYS A 265 1.59 -20.72 4.99
CA LYS A 265 1.00 -20.15 6.21
C LYS A 265 0.69 -18.66 5.98
N PRO A 266 -0.43 -18.12 6.48
CA PRO A 266 -0.65 -16.68 6.44
C PRO A 266 0.48 -15.92 7.16
N LEU A 267 1.01 -14.87 6.53
CA LEU A 267 2.07 -14.04 7.09
C LEU A 267 1.55 -13.24 8.29
N PHE A 268 0.32 -12.74 8.18
CA PHE A 268 -0.38 -12.09 9.27
C PHE A 268 -1.39 -13.02 9.97
N ASP A 269 -0.89 -14.15 10.48
CA ASP A 269 -1.71 -15.17 11.17
C ASP A 269 -2.50 -14.68 12.39
N MET A 270 -2.06 -13.61 13.03
CA MET A 270 -2.74 -13.00 14.15
C MET A 270 -3.95 -12.11 13.77
N ILE A 271 -4.24 -11.87 12.49
CA ILE A 271 -5.38 -11.06 12.03
C ILE A 271 -6.52 -11.99 11.59
N PRO A 272 -7.72 -11.90 12.19
CA PRO A 272 -8.83 -12.77 11.82
C PRO A 272 -9.32 -12.47 10.41
N LEU A 273 -9.76 -13.49 9.65
CA LEU A 273 -10.09 -13.35 8.22
C LEU A 273 -11.17 -12.31 7.89
N ASN A 274 -12.09 -12.04 8.82
CA ASN A 274 -13.11 -10.99 8.68
C ASN A 274 -12.55 -9.56 8.81
N HIS A 275 -11.29 -9.40 9.22
CA HIS A 275 -10.57 -8.12 9.25
C HIS A 275 -9.63 -7.94 8.05
N TRP A 276 -9.62 -8.88 7.11
CA TRP A 276 -8.93 -8.75 5.82
C TRP A 276 -9.90 -8.13 4.83
N VAL A 277 -9.59 -6.91 4.39
CA VAL A 277 -10.44 -6.12 3.50
C VAL A 277 -9.67 -5.90 2.19
N PRO A 278 -10.23 -6.27 1.04
CA PRO A 278 -9.61 -5.96 -0.24
C PRO A 278 -9.66 -4.46 -0.54
N ASP A 279 -8.66 -3.94 -1.25
CA ASP A 279 -8.65 -2.54 -1.67
C ASP A 279 -9.86 -2.17 -2.53
N GLU A 280 -10.62 -1.17 -2.06
CA GLU A 280 -11.88 -0.74 -2.67
C GLU A 280 -11.67 -0.13 -4.06
N LEU A 281 -10.58 0.61 -4.27
CA LEU A 281 -10.25 1.23 -5.54
C LEU A 281 -10.02 0.15 -6.60
N HIS A 282 -9.19 -0.85 -6.30
CA HIS A 282 -8.91 -1.95 -7.23
C HIS A 282 -10.16 -2.80 -7.51
N ILE A 283 -11.04 -3.00 -6.52
CA ILE A 283 -12.34 -3.66 -6.75
C ILE A 283 -13.20 -2.83 -7.71
N MET A 284 -13.37 -1.55 -7.45
CA MET A 284 -14.18 -0.66 -8.27
C MET A 284 -13.67 -0.64 -9.72
N LEU A 285 -12.36 -0.49 -9.91
CA LEU A 285 -11.74 -0.53 -11.23
C LEU A 285 -12.00 -1.86 -11.94
N ARG A 286 -11.93 -2.99 -11.22
CA ARG A 286 -12.18 -4.32 -11.77
C ARG A 286 -13.64 -4.51 -12.17
N ILE A 287 -14.59 -4.07 -11.35
CA ILE A 287 -16.02 -4.11 -11.67
C ILE A 287 -16.27 -3.26 -12.92
N THR A 288 -15.70 -2.05 -12.96
CA THR A 288 -15.85 -1.12 -14.08
C THR A 288 -15.29 -1.72 -15.38
N ASP A 289 -14.09 -2.31 -15.37
CA ASP A 289 -13.50 -2.99 -16.54
C ASP A 289 -14.38 -4.14 -17.04
N ARG A 290 -15.04 -4.88 -16.13
CA ARG A 290 -15.97 -5.95 -16.48
C ARG A 290 -17.26 -5.44 -17.09
N LEU A 291 -17.89 -4.44 -16.50
CA LEU A 291 -19.09 -3.81 -17.06
C LEU A 291 -18.79 -3.23 -18.44
N TRP A 292 -17.63 -2.58 -18.61
CA TRP A 292 -17.21 -2.04 -19.89
C TRP A 292 -16.98 -3.14 -20.94
N SER A 293 -16.37 -4.25 -20.54
CA SER A 293 -16.22 -5.42 -21.42
C SER A 293 -17.57 -5.93 -21.93
N LEU A 294 -18.60 -5.94 -21.06
CA LEU A 294 -19.95 -6.38 -21.42
C LEU A 294 -20.62 -5.41 -22.41
N VAL A 295 -20.49 -4.09 -22.19
CA VAL A 295 -21.02 -3.08 -23.13
C VAL A 295 -20.40 -3.25 -24.52
N ILE A 296 -19.08 -3.46 -24.61
CA ILE A 296 -18.42 -3.67 -25.90
C ILE A 296 -18.84 -4.99 -26.54
N ALA A 297 -19.00 -6.05 -25.75
CA ALA A 297 -19.47 -7.35 -26.24
C ALA A 297 -20.89 -7.24 -26.82
N GLU A 298 -21.80 -6.57 -26.12
CA GLU A 298 -23.17 -6.34 -26.57
C GLU A 298 -23.23 -5.51 -27.86
N LEU A 299 -22.46 -4.40 -27.93
CA LEU A 299 -22.35 -3.62 -29.17
C LEU A 299 -21.83 -4.46 -30.34
N THR A 300 -20.93 -5.40 -30.07
CA THR A 300 -20.37 -6.29 -31.10
C THR A 300 -21.43 -7.31 -31.56
N GLU A 301 -22.17 -7.90 -30.64
CA GLU A 301 -23.25 -8.86 -30.92
C GLU A 301 -24.35 -8.24 -31.78
N TYR A 302 -24.72 -6.99 -31.52
CA TYR A 302 -25.70 -6.26 -32.33
C TYR A 302 -25.13 -5.65 -33.63
N GLY A 303 -23.84 -5.86 -33.94
CA GLY A 303 -23.19 -5.27 -35.12
C GLY A 303 -23.05 -3.74 -35.06
N LEU A 304 -23.20 -3.15 -33.88
CA LEU A 304 -23.12 -1.70 -33.64
C LEU A 304 -21.70 -1.23 -33.31
N PHE A 305 -20.77 -2.16 -33.06
CA PHE A 305 -19.36 -1.85 -32.77
C PHE A 305 -18.57 -1.43 -34.03
N ASN A 306 -18.94 -0.29 -34.61
CA ASN A 306 -18.34 0.33 -35.79
C ASN A 306 -17.48 1.56 -35.43
N ASP A 307 -16.91 2.23 -36.44
CA ASP A 307 -16.05 3.40 -36.25
C ASP A 307 -16.76 4.56 -35.54
N THR A 308 -18.06 4.74 -35.80
CA THR A 308 -18.88 5.78 -35.17
C THR A 308 -19.01 5.51 -33.67
N ALA A 309 -19.37 4.28 -33.29
CA ALA A 309 -19.49 3.89 -31.89
C ALA A 309 -18.15 4.04 -31.15
N ARG A 310 -17.04 3.57 -31.75
CA ARG A 310 -15.69 3.75 -31.18
C ARG A 310 -15.35 5.22 -30.97
N LYS A 311 -15.67 6.08 -31.95
CA LYS A 311 -15.41 7.52 -31.86
C LYS A 311 -16.20 8.19 -30.74
N ILE A 312 -17.51 7.92 -30.64
CA ILE A 312 -18.37 8.44 -29.57
C ILE A 312 -17.82 8.04 -28.19
N ILE A 313 -17.46 6.77 -28.02
CA ILE A 313 -16.87 6.27 -26.77
C ILE A 313 -15.59 7.04 -26.41
N VAL A 314 -14.67 7.21 -27.35
CA VAL A 314 -13.40 7.92 -27.12
C VAL A 314 -13.65 9.39 -26.77
N GLU A 315 -14.60 10.04 -27.43
CA GLU A 315 -14.98 11.44 -27.15
C GLU A 315 -15.59 11.59 -25.75
N GLU A 316 -16.47 10.68 -25.33
CA GLU A 316 -17.06 10.68 -23.99
C GLU A 316 -16.02 10.40 -22.90
N MET A 317 -15.11 9.44 -23.13
CA MET A 317 -13.99 9.18 -22.22
C MET A 317 -13.08 10.41 -22.10
N LYS A 318 -12.80 11.09 -23.21
CA LYS A 318 -12.04 12.35 -23.22
C LYS A 318 -12.77 13.46 -22.47
N ARG A 319 -14.11 13.55 -22.58
CA ARG A 319 -14.93 14.54 -21.85
C ARG A 319 -14.79 14.39 -20.34
N ILE A 320 -14.68 13.16 -19.83
CA ILE A 320 -14.42 12.86 -18.41
C ILE A 320 -12.93 12.80 -18.06
N LYS A 321 -12.04 13.23 -18.97
CA LYS A 321 -10.58 13.28 -18.79
C LYS A 321 -9.92 11.91 -18.56
N VAL A 322 -10.53 10.82 -19.06
CA VAL A 322 -9.95 9.48 -19.04
C VAL A 322 -9.25 9.21 -20.38
N LYS A 323 -7.97 8.81 -20.34
CA LYS A 323 -7.23 8.41 -21.53
C LYS A 323 -7.69 7.02 -21.96
N PHE A 324 -8.45 6.95 -23.05
CA PHE A 324 -9.01 5.70 -23.56
C PHE A 324 -8.85 5.63 -25.08
N GLN A 325 -8.39 4.49 -25.59
CA GLN A 325 -8.14 4.28 -27.01
C GLN A 325 -8.55 2.87 -27.43
N PHE A 326 -8.91 2.73 -28.70
CA PHE A 326 -9.09 1.46 -29.38
C PHE A 326 -7.92 1.23 -30.34
N TRP A 327 -7.47 -0.01 -30.47
CA TRP A 327 -6.49 -0.42 -31.48
C TRP A 327 -6.84 -1.80 -32.01
N GLN A 328 -6.33 -2.13 -33.19
CA GLN A 328 -6.54 -3.45 -33.79
C GLN A 328 -5.29 -4.30 -33.58
N ILE A 329 -5.47 -5.52 -33.10
CA ILE A 329 -4.39 -6.49 -32.96
C ILE A 329 -4.07 -7.02 -34.36
N GLN A 330 -2.82 -6.85 -34.81
CA GLN A 330 -2.41 -7.14 -36.19
C GLN A 330 -2.64 -8.60 -36.59
N GLU A 331 -2.42 -9.54 -35.66
CA GLU A 331 -2.50 -10.98 -35.92
C GLU A 331 -3.95 -11.48 -36.04
N SER A 332 -4.83 -11.05 -35.16
CA SER A 332 -6.22 -11.54 -35.07
C SER A 332 -7.23 -10.63 -35.77
N LYS A 333 -6.82 -9.43 -36.20
CA LYS A 333 -7.70 -8.33 -36.65
C LYS A 333 -8.81 -7.97 -35.65
N THR A 334 -8.70 -8.39 -34.39
CA THR A 334 -9.66 -8.06 -33.35
C THR A 334 -9.36 -6.69 -32.75
N TRP A 335 -10.40 -5.95 -32.39
CA TRP A 335 -10.25 -4.70 -31.67
C TRP A 335 -9.94 -4.96 -30.20
N SER A 336 -9.00 -4.20 -29.67
CA SER A 336 -8.64 -4.10 -28.25
C SER A 336 -8.80 -2.66 -27.79
N TYR A 337 -8.79 -2.45 -26.47
CA TYR A 337 -9.00 -1.15 -25.87
C TYR A 337 -8.27 -0.98 -24.54
N THR A 338 -8.10 0.27 -24.13
CA THR A 338 -7.38 0.63 -22.90
C THR A 338 -8.08 0.03 -21.69
N SER A 339 -7.36 -0.75 -20.89
CA SER A 339 -7.85 -1.22 -19.59
C SER A 339 -8.01 -0.04 -18.64
N LEU A 340 -9.14 0.03 -17.93
CA LEU A 340 -9.33 1.04 -16.88
C LEU A 340 -8.50 0.75 -15.63
N MET A 341 -7.90 -0.45 -15.53
CA MET A 341 -6.96 -0.85 -14.47
C MET A 341 -5.54 -0.28 -14.65
N GLY A 342 -5.25 0.46 -15.73
CA GLY A 342 -3.90 0.93 -16.05
C GLY A 342 -3.17 0.07 -17.09
N ASN A 343 -1.88 0.36 -17.30
CA ASN A 343 -1.08 -0.07 -18.46
C ASN A 343 -0.78 -1.57 -18.57
N ASP A 344 -1.26 -2.43 -17.67
CA ASP A 344 -1.01 -3.89 -17.68
C ASP A 344 -1.50 -4.62 -18.95
N LYS A 345 -2.22 -3.94 -19.85
CA LYS A 345 -2.64 -4.48 -21.16
C LYS A 345 -1.94 -3.82 -22.37
N ILE A 346 -0.98 -2.92 -22.19
CA ILE A 346 -0.12 -2.48 -23.29
C ILE A 346 1.06 -3.46 -23.35
N LYS A 347 0.84 -4.60 -24.02
CA LYS A 347 1.93 -5.42 -24.57
C LYS A 347 2.14 -5.07 -26.03
#